data_AF-A0AB74BX01-F1
#
_entry.id   AF-A0AB74BX01-F1
#
_cell.length_a   1.000
_cell.length_b   1.000
_cell.length_c   1.000
_cell.angle_alpha   90.00
_cell.angle_beta   90.00
_cell.angle_gamma   90.00
#
_symmetry.space_group_name_H-M   'P 1'
#
loop_
_entity.id
_entity.type
_entity.pdbx_description
1 polymer ?
#
loop_
_entity_poly.entity_id
_entity_poly.type
_entity_poly.pdbx_seq_one_letter_code
_entity_poly.pdbx_strand_id
1 'polypeptide(L)'
;MSAVPCGVKPEPPYTVGWRCTAHSHEPPRPTLVTKDSCRNFAAGRLEKAQLSPVERCLKYPPLPGLDKPHKVDLEIIEVEKDIFKVSEKEEEQSLIYDPLYVDDDEDFLNPFACMDRHYTHESAAYITLADLMREMIPKPYGSFSVSVPVDEARTRTVR
;
A
#
# COMPACT_ATOMS: atom_id res chain seq x y z
N MET A 1 20.31 12.08 17.57
CA MET A 1 19.21 11.20 17.12
C MET A 1 17.92 11.82 17.61
N SER A 2 17.21 12.55 16.75
CA SER A 2 15.97 13.23 17.14
C SER A 2 14.86 12.20 17.22
N ALA A 3 14.24 12.04 18.39
CA ALA A 3 13.04 11.24 18.52
C ALA A 3 11.94 11.90 17.67
N VAL A 4 11.44 11.19 16.66
CA VAL A 4 10.26 11.62 15.91
C VAL A 4 9.10 11.71 16.91
N PRO A 5 8.42 12.86 17.03
CA PRO A 5 7.31 13.00 17.95
C PRO A 5 6.24 11.93 17.70
N CYS A 6 5.69 11.37 18.77
CA CYS A 6 4.59 10.42 18.68
C CYS A 6 3.42 11.10 17.94
N GLY A 7 3.15 10.69 16.69
CA GLY A 7 2.05 11.19 15.87
C GLY A 7 2.44 11.91 14.56
N VAL A 8 3.71 12.25 14.33
CA VAL A 8 4.13 12.84 13.04
C VAL A 8 4.46 11.74 12.05
N LYS A 9 3.79 11.76 10.89
CA LYS A 9 4.13 10.90 9.74
C LYS A 9 5.40 11.45 9.06
N PRO A 10 6.36 10.60 8.66
CA PRO A 10 7.48 11.06 7.84
C PRO A 10 6.99 11.52 6.47
N GLU A 11 7.84 12.18 5.68
CA GLU A 11 7.51 12.47 4.28
C GLU A 11 7.47 11.17 3.46
N PRO A 12 6.55 11.02 2.50
CA PRO A 12 6.51 9.86 1.61
C PRO A 12 7.78 9.76 0.77
N PRO A 13 8.39 8.55 0.66
CA PRO A 13 9.57 8.37 -0.17
C PRO A 13 9.24 8.36 -1.68
N TYR A 14 7.96 8.27 -2.03
CA TYR A 14 7.44 8.11 -3.39
C TYR A 14 7.49 9.41 -4.18
N THR A 15 8.70 9.81 -4.57
CA THR A 15 8.96 11.02 -5.36
C THR A 15 9.52 10.66 -6.73
N VAL A 16 9.46 11.58 -7.68
CA VAL A 16 10.03 11.37 -9.02
C VAL A 16 11.52 11.02 -8.90
N GLY A 17 11.95 9.96 -9.59
CA GLY A 17 13.29 9.39 -9.51
C GLY A 17 13.49 8.37 -8.40
N TRP A 18 12.48 8.14 -7.54
CA TRP A 18 12.55 7.07 -6.55
C TRP A 18 12.55 5.70 -7.24
N ARG A 19 13.48 4.85 -6.82
CA ARG A 19 13.69 3.50 -7.37
C ARG A 19 13.48 2.43 -6.33
N CYS A 20 12.85 1.34 -6.73
CA CYS A 20 12.65 0.18 -5.86
C CYS A 20 12.60 -1.12 -6.64
N THR A 21 12.97 -2.22 -5.98
CA THR A 21 12.69 -3.57 -6.47
C THR A 21 11.36 -4.04 -5.92
N ALA A 22 10.41 -4.27 -6.82
CA ALA A 22 9.08 -4.77 -6.55
C ALA A 22 9.03 -6.29 -6.74
N HIS A 23 8.35 -6.97 -5.81
CA HIS A 23 8.16 -8.42 -5.82
C HIS A 23 6.74 -8.76 -6.25
N SER A 24 6.60 -9.55 -7.31
CA SER A 24 5.29 -9.98 -7.79
C SER A 24 4.65 -10.96 -6.81
N HIS A 25 3.33 -10.90 -6.67
CA HIS A 25 2.55 -11.87 -5.91
C HIS A 25 1.14 -12.02 -6.49
N GLU A 26 0.44 -13.10 -6.17
CA GLU A 26 -1.01 -13.16 -6.35
C GLU A 26 -1.70 -12.47 -5.16
N PRO A 27 -2.62 -11.54 -5.41
CA PRO A 27 -3.31 -10.80 -4.36
C PRO A 27 -4.14 -11.75 -3.49
N PRO A 28 -4.32 -11.45 -2.19
CA PRO A 28 -5.23 -12.21 -1.35
C PRO A 28 -6.68 -12.09 -1.83
N ARG A 29 -7.53 -13.02 -1.42
CA ARG A 29 -8.98 -12.91 -1.66
C ARG A 29 -9.54 -11.62 -1.04
N PRO A 30 -10.57 -11.01 -1.65
CA PRO A 30 -11.27 -9.86 -1.07
C PRO A 30 -11.62 -10.07 0.40
N THR A 31 -11.30 -9.07 1.22
CA THR A 31 -11.74 -9.05 2.62
C THR A 31 -13.27 -9.01 2.69
N LEU A 32 -13.86 -9.56 3.75
CA LEU A 32 -15.32 -9.49 3.91
C LEU A 32 -15.79 -8.04 4.10
N VAL A 33 -16.84 -7.65 3.39
CA VAL A 33 -17.50 -6.35 3.56
C VAL A 33 -18.59 -6.47 4.61
N THR A 34 -18.32 -5.98 5.81
CA THR A 34 -19.25 -5.95 6.93
C THR A 34 -19.55 -4.52 7.36
N LYS A 35 -20.61 -4.34 8.16
CA LYS A 35 -20.84 -3.08 8.86
C LYS A 35 -19.62 -2.78 9.75
N ASP A 36 -19.09 -1.55 9.65
CA ASP A 36 -17.91 -1.09 10.38
C ASP A 36 -16.56 -1.74 9.96
N SER A 37 -16.44 -2.36 8.77
CA SER A 37 -15.23 -3.12 8.35
C SER A 37 -13.90 -2.35 8.40
N CYS A 38 -13.96 -1.02 8.27
CA CYS A 38 -12.80 -0.14 8.30
C CYS A 38 -12.76 0.77 9.53
N ARG A 39 -13.70 0.62 10.45
CA ARG A 39 -13.82 1.49 11.61
C ARG A 39 -12.71 1.21 12.60
N ASN A 40 -12.13 2.27 13.15
CA ASN A 40 -11.19 2.15 14.24
C ASN A 40 -11.95 2.04 15.58
N PHE A 41 -11.67 0.97 16.31
CA PHE A 41 -12.28 0.73 17.63
C PHE A 41 -11.40 1.23 18.76
N ALA A 42 -11.90 1.18 19.99
CA ALA A 42 -11.19 1.68 21.17
C ALA A 42 -9.77 1.09 21.30
N ALA A 43 -9.60 -0.19 21.00
CA ALA A 43 -8.29 -0.85 21.03
C ALA A 43 -7.30 -0.24 20.01
N GLY A 44 -7.74 0.05 18.79
CA GLY A 44 -6.88 0.66 17.76
C GLY A 44 -6.53 2.11 18.06
N ARG A 45 -7.44 2.88 18.68
CA ARG A 45 -7.14 4.24 19.18
C ARG A 45 -6.14 4.22 20.34
N LEU A 46 -6.31 3.31 21.29
CA LEU A 46 -5.36 3.14 22.39
C LEU A 46 -3.97 2.74 21.88
N GLU A 47 -3.90 1.85 20.89
CA GLU A 47 -2.65 1.49 20.24
C GLU A 47 -1.99 2.68 19.54
N LYS A 48 -2.73 3.47 18.77
CA LYS A 48 -2.19 4.66 18.09
C LYS A 48 -1.61 5.68 19.08
N ALA A 49 -2.18 5.78 20.28
CA ALA A 49 -1.62 6.62 21.34
C ALA A 49 -0.29 6.08 21.91
N GLN A 50 0.00 4.79 21.71
CA GLN A 50 1.19 4.11 22.25
C GLN A 50 2.29 3.88 21.21
N LEU A 51 1.92 3.68 19.95
CA LEU A 51 2.84 3.34 18.86
C LEU A 51 2.87 4.45 17.81
N SER A 52 4.07 4.78 17.33
CA SER A 52 4.21 5.68 16.19
C SER A 52 3.55 5.08 14.93
N PRO A 53 3.15 5.91 13.96
CA PRO A 53 2.59 5.41 12.70
C PRO A 53 3.50 4.38 12.00
N VAL A 54 4.81 4.61 12.03
CA VAL A 54 5.82 3.73 11.43
C VAL A 54 5.90 2.38 12.17
N GLU A 55 5.91 2.37 13.50
CA GLU A 55 5.93 1.12 14.28
C GLU A 55 4.66 0.30 14.06
N ARG A 56 3.51 0.96 13.86
CA ARG A 56 2.27 0.28 13.48
C ARG A 56 2.39 -0.38 12.10
N CYS A 57 3.04 0.26 11.12
CA CYS A 57 3.31 -0.36 9.81
C CYS A 57 4.25 -1.57 9.88
N LEU A 58 5.19 -1.59 10.81
CA LEU A 58 6.03 -2.77 11.06
C LEU A 58 5.23 -3.90 11.73
N LYS A 59 4.32 -3.54 12.64
CA LYS A 59 3.45 -4.49 13.35
C LYS A 59 2.36 -5.10 12.45
N TYR A 60 1.84 -4.33 11.51
CA TYR A 60 0.74 -4.70 10.62
C TYR A 60 1.18 -4.65 9.14
N PRO A 61 1.93 -5.67 8.67
CA PRO A 61 2.20 -5.79 7.24
C PRO A 61 0.89 -6.04 6.47
N PRO A 62 0.83 -5.67 5.18
CA PRO A 62 -0.34 -5.93 4.34
C PRO A 62 -0.71 -7.41 4.33
N LEU A 63 -2.00 -7.72 4.12
CA LEU A 63 -2.46 -9.11 4.05
C LEU A 63 -1.59 -9.95 3.10
N PRO A 64 -1.16 -11.16 3.51
CA PRO A 64 -0.28 -11.98 2.71
C PRO A 64 -1.02 -12.49 1.46
N GLY A 65 -0.39 -12.31 0.31
CA GLY A 65 -0.75 -13.01 -0.92
C GLY A 65 0.11 -14.24 -1.14
N LEU A 66 0.13 -14.75 -2.37
CA LEU A 66 1.06 -15.82 -2.77
C LEU A 66 2.24 -15.23 -3.53
N ASP A 67 3.39 -15.17 -2.88
CA ASP A 67 4.63 -14.64 -3.48
C ASP A 67 4.99 -15.39 -4.77
N LYS A 68 5.42 -14.62 -5.77
CA LYS A 68 5.96 -15.14 -7.02
C LYS A 68 7.47 -14.90 -7.05
N PRO A 69 8.24 -15.75 -7.76
CA PRO A 69 9.68 -15.59 -7.88
C PRO A 69 10.09 -14.36 -8.72
N HIS A 70 9.14 -13.76 -9.44
CA HIS A 70 9.39 -12.64 -10.33
C HIS A 70 9.57 -11.33 -9.57
N LYS A 71 10.61 -10.58 -9.94
CA LYS A 71 10.93 -9.26 -9.42
C LYS A 71 11.14 -8.29 -10.58
N VAL A 72 10.82 -7.04 -10.33
CA VAL A 72 10.91 -5.94 -11.27
C VAL A 72 11.54 -4.73 -10.58
N ASP A 73 12.46 -4.05 -11.25
CA ASP A 73 12.96 -2.76 -10.80
C ASP A 73 12.10 -1.64 -11.40
N LEU A 74 11.53 -0.80 -10.53
CA LEU A 74 10.64 0.30 -10.90
C LEU A 74 11.27 1.65 -10.54
N GLU A 75 11.04 2.64 -11.39
CA GLU A 75 11.30 4.05 -11.12
C GLU A 75 10.00 4.84 -11.21
N ILE A 76 9.70 5.68 -10.21
CA ILE A 76 8.59 6.64 -10.29
C ILE A 76 9.03 7.78 -11.22
N ILE A 77 8.34 7.94 -12.34
CA ILE A 77 8.64 8.98 -13.33
C ILE A 77 7.71 10.19 -13.19
N GLU A 78 6.50 9.98 -12.66
CA GLU A 78 5.52 11.03 -12.45
C GLU A 78 4.60 10.68 -11.28
N VAL A 79 4.15 11.71 -10.54
CA VAL A 79 3.21 11.58 -9.42
C VAL A 79 2.02 12.51 -9.67
N GLU A 80 0.84 11.93 -9.86
CA GLU A 80 -0.42 12.64 -10.00
C GLU A 80 -1.34 12.28 -8.83
N LYS A 81 -1.32 13.11 -7.77
CA LYS A 81 -2.00 12.84 -6.48
C LYS A 81 -1.51 11.52 -5.85
N ASP A 82 -2.28 10.45 -6.00
CA ASP A 82 -1.99 9.10 -5.48
C ASP A 82 -1.72 8.08 -6.60
N ILE A 83 -1.75 8.53 -7.86
CA ILE A 83 -1.44 7.72 -9.03
C ILE A 83 0.02 7.97 -9.41
N PHE A 84 0.79 6.89 -9.45
CA PHE A 84 2.20 6.90 -9.81
C PHE A 84 2.36 6.37 -11.22
N LYS A 85 3.07 7.09 -12.08
CA LYS A 85 3.58 6.49 -13.31
C LYS A 85 4.91 5.85 -12.98
N VAL A 86 5.02 4.56 -13.27
CA VAL A 86 6.24 3.77 -13.06
C VAL A 86 6.77 3.31 -14.40
N SER A 87 8.10 3.21 -14.49
CA SER A 87 8.79 2.71 -15.69
C SER A 87 9.71 1.55 -15.31
N GLU A 88 9.46 0.37 -15.88
CA GLU A 88 10.48 -0.68 -16.06
C GLU A 88 11.05 -0.61 -17.48
N LYS A 89 10.16 -0.46 -18.49
CA LYS A 89 10.44 -0.38 -19.94
C LYS A 89 9.40 0.43 -20.71
N GLU A 90 8.15 0.42 -20.26
CA GLU A 90 7.04 1.23 -20.74
C GLU A 90 6.46 2.02 -19.55
N GLU A 91 5.80 3.15 -19.84
CA GLU A 91 5.15 3.98 -18.83
C GLU A 91 3.81 3.37 -18.44
N GLU A 92 3.65 3.01 -17.17
CA GLU A 92 2.42 2.41 -16.67
C GLU A 92 1.91 3.12 -15.42
N GLN A 93 0.59 3.24 -15.29
CA GLN A 93 -0.04 3.77 -14.08
C GLN A 93 -0.11 2.69 -13.00
N SER A 94 0.23 3.08 -11.78
CA SER A 94 0.23 2.23 -10.60
C SER A 94 -0.30 2.99 -9.39
N LEU A 95 -0.87 2.25 -8.45
CA LEU A 95 -1.32 2.75 -7.16
C LEU A 95 -0.46 2.12 -6.06
N ILE A 96 -0.06 2.91 -5.07
CA ILE A 96 0.66 2.43 -3.90
C ILE A 96 -0.30 2.44 -2.71
N TYR A 97 -0.49 1.28 -2.08
CA TYR A 97 -1.32 1.11 -0.91
C TYR A 97 -0.46 1.15 0.34
N ASP A 98 -0.27 2.36 0.83
CA ASP A 98 0.54 2.61 2.02
C ASP A 98 -0.32 3.12 3.20
N PRO A 99 -0.59 2.28 4.22
CA PRO A 99 -1.39 2.69 5.38
C PRO A 99 -0.74 3.83 6.20
N LEU A 100 0.56 4.10 6.02
CA LEU A 100 1.23 5.19 6.71
C LEU A 100 0.70 6.57 6.30
N TYR A 101 0.32 6.74 5.03
CA TYR A 101 -0.03 8.05 4.46
C TYR A 101 -1.53 8.28 4.29
N VAL A 102 -2.34 7.26 4.54
CA VAL A 102 -3.81 7.36 4.50
C VAL A 102 -4.33 8.30 5.58
N ASP A 103 -5.28 9.16 5.22
CA ASP A 103 -6.07 9.95 6.17
C ASP A 103 -6.99 9.02 6.97
N ASP A 104 -6.84 9.05 8.29
CA ASP A 104 -7.62 8.20 9.19
C ASP A 104 -8.87 8.87 9.75
N ASP A 105 -9.24 10.03 9.22
CA ASP A 105 -10.47 10.78 9.51
C ASP A 105 -10.65 10.97 11.03
N GLU A 106 -9.69 11.69 11.64
CA GLU A 106 -9.65 11.94 13.08
C GLU A 106 -9.80 10.64 13.92
N ASP A 107 -9.03 9.60 13.59
CA ASP A 107 -9.10 8.30 14.25
C ASP A 107 -10.41 7.52 14.07
N PHE A 108 -11.26 7.92 13.14
CA PHE A 108 -12.47 7.16 12.80
C PHE A 108 -12.16 5.89 12.00
N LEU A 109 -11.17 5.96 11.11
CA LEU A 109 -10.79 4.86 10.22
C LEU A 109 -9.55 4.12 10.71
N ASN A 110 -9.50 2.82 10.43
CA ASN A 110 -8.30 2.00 10.60
C ASN A 110 -7.57 1.93 9.25
N PRO A 111 -6.41 2.59 9.08
CA PRO A 111 -5.69 2.65 7.81
C PRO A 111 -5.32 1.28 7.25
N PHE A 112 -4.93 0.34 8.10
CA PHE A 112 -4.52 -1.01 7.70
C PHE A 112 -5.70 -1.78 7.11
N ALA A 113 -6.84 -1.78 7.81
CA ALA A 113 -8.06 -2.40 7.31
C ALA A 113 -8.59 -1.74 6.04
N CYS A 114 -8.46 -0.41 5.92
CA CYS A 114 -8.83 0.31 4.70
C CYS A 114 -7.97 -0.10 3.51
N MET A 115 -6.65 -0.09 3.67
CA MET A 115 -5.72 -0.43 2.59
C MET A 115 -5.83 -1.88 2.16
N ASP A 116 -5.92 -2.82 3.11
CA ASP A 116 -6.16 -4.23 2.79
C ASP A 116 -7.47 -4.41 2.01
N ARG A 117 -8.53 -3.70 2.40
CA ARG A 117 -9.80 -3.76 1.68
C ARG A 117 -9.68 -3.18 0.27
N HIS A 118 -9.13 -1.97 0.13
CA HIS A 118 -8.99 -1.32 -1.18
C HIS A 118 -8.14 -2.17 -2.12
N TYR A 119 -6.98 -2.62 -1.66
CA TYR A 119 -6.06 -3.44 -2.43
C TYR A 119 -6.70 -4.76 -2.90
N THR A 120 -7.32 -5.50 -1.98
CA THR A 120 -7.89 -6.81 -2.31
C THR A 120 -9.12 -6.72 -3.21
N HIS A 121 -9.93 -5.67 -3.08
CA HIS A 121 -11.11 -5.47 -3.93
C HIS A 121 -10.74 -4.95 -5.31
N GLU A 122 -9.82 -4.00 -5.40
CA GLU A 122 -9.35 -3.50 -6.69
C GLU A 122 -8.65 -4.60 -7.48
N SER A 123 -7.75 -5.34 -6.84
CA SER A 123 -7.08 -6.48 -7.49
C SER A 123 -8.08 -7.54 -7.98
N ALA A 124 -9.10 -7.86 -7.17
CA ALA A 124 -10.14 -8.80 -7.57
C ALA A 124 -11.06 -8.25 -8.66
N ALA A 125 -11.31 -6.93 -8.69
CA ALA A 125 -12.07 -6.29 -9.74
C ALA A 125 -11.34 -6.40 -11.08
N TYR A 126 -10.03 -6.14 -11.12
CA TYR A 126 -9.23 -6.36 -12.31
C TYR A 126 -9.25 -7.83 -12.76
N ILE A 127 -9.11 -8.79 -11.85
CA ILE A 127 -9.19 -10.23 -12.22
C ILE A 127 -10.57 -10.57 -12.79
N THR A 128 -11.64 -10.05 -12.20
CA THR A 128 -13.03 -10.34 -12.62
C THR A 128 -13.39 -9.67 -13.94
N LEU A 129 -12.87 -8.47 -14.18
CA LEU A 129 -13.15 -7.67 -15.37
C LEU A 129 -12.08 -7.83 -16.45
N ALA A 130 -11.29 -8.92 -16.41
CA ALA A 130 -10.19 -9.17 -17.32
C ALA A 130 -10.62 -9.14 -18.81
N ASP A 131 -11.83 -9.60 -19.10
CA ASP A 131 -12.38 -9.62 -20.46
C ASP A 131 -12.74 -8.20 -21.00
N LEU A 132 -12.87 -7.20 -20.13
CA LEU A 132 -13.13 -5.80 -20.49
C LEU A 132 -11.85 -4.96 -20.62
N MET A 133 -10.68 -5.57 -20.34
CA MET A 133 -9.39 -4.89 -20.43
C MET A 133 -9.05 -4.56 -21.89
N ARG A 134 -8.37 -3.42 -22.08
CA ARG A 134 -7.98 -2.82 -23.38
C ARG A 134 -9.09 -2.08 -24.12
N GLU A 135 -10.36 -2.35 -23.85
CA GLU A 135 -11.48 -1.61 -24.45
C GLU A 135 -11.98 -0.50 -23.53
N MET A 136 -12.22 -0.80 -22.24
CA MET A 136 -12.76 0.18 -21.27
C MET A 136 -11.88 0.40 -20.04
N ILE A 137 -11.02 -0.56 -19.70
CA ILE A 137 -10.20 -0.53 -18.48
C ILE A 137 -8.73 -0.71 -18.87
N PRO A 138 -7.80 0.09 -18.30
CA PRO A 138 -6.37 -0.12 -18.48
C PRO A 138 -5.96 -1.55 -18.13
N LYS A 139 -5.02 -2.10 -18.89
CA LYS A 139 -4.49 -3.42 -18.59
C LYS A 139 -3.57 -3.31 -17.37
N PRO A 140 -3.83 -4.02 -16.26
CA PRO A 140 -2.93 -4.02 -15.11
C PRO A 140 -1.67 -4.82 -15.45
N TYR A 141 -0.53 -4.33 -15.01
CA TYR A 141 0.74 -5.04 -15.11
C TYR A 141 0.79 -6.26 -14.19
N GLY A 142 0.25 -6.09 -12.98
CA GLY A 142 0.15 -7.13 -11.97
C GLY A 142 0.07 -6.55 -10.57
N SER A 143 0.21 -7.45 -9.60
CA SER A 143 0.20 -7.16 -8.17
C SER A 143 1.61 -7.29 -7.61
N PHE A 144 2.08 -6.26 -6.91
CA PHE A 144 3.45 -6.18 -6.45
C PHE A 144 3.57 -5.81 -4.97
N SER A 145 4.76 -5.98 -4.42
CA SER A 145 5.07 -5.59 -3.06
C SER A 145 6.44 -4.99 -3.00
N VAL A 146 6.53 -3.90 -2.26
CA VAL A 146 7.76 -3.13 -2.15
C VAL A 146 8.16 -3.03 -0.69
N SER A 147 9.43 -3.31 -0.42
CA SER A 147 10.03 -3.09 0.89
C SER A 147 10.54 -1.66 0.97
N VAL A 148 9.89 -0.85 1.81
CA VAL A 148 10.25 0.55 2.04
C VAL A 148 11.14 0.64 3.28
N PRO A 149 12.33 1.23 3.20
CA PRO A 149 13.20 1.43 4.35
C PRO A 149 12.52 2.28 5.43
N VAL A 150 12.64 1.83 6.68
CA VAL A 150 12.28 2.59 7.88
C VAL A 150 13.54 3.17 8.51
N ASP A 151 14.57 2.34 8.63
CA ASP A 151 15.91 2.68 9.09
C ASP A 151 16.93 1.70 8.47
N GLU A 152 18.18 1.73 8.93
CA GLU A 152 19.27 0.90 8.40
C GLU A 152 19.03 -0.61 8.52
N ALA A 153 18.17 -1.05 9.45
CA ALA A 153 17.96 -2.47 9.74
C ALA A 153 16.55 -2.97 9.38
N ARG A 154 15.57 -2.06 9.27
CA ARG A 154 14.16 -2.41 9.16
C ARG A 154 13.54 -1.87 7.88
N THR A 155 12.67 -2.68 7.30
CA THR A 155 11.81 -2.29 6.18
C THR A 155 10.37 -2.61 6.53
N ARG A 156 9.45 -1.85 5.97
CA ARG A 156 8.01 -2.13 6.00
C ARG A 156 7.54 -2.48 4.59
N THR A 157 6.61 -3.41 4.48
CA THR A 157 6.06 -3.83 3.18
C THR A 157 4.84 -3.00 2.82
N VAL A 158 4.74 -2.57 1.57
CA VAL A 158 3.55 -1.94 0.97
C VAL A 158 3.15 -2.69 -0.30
N ARG A 159 1.93 -2.46 -0.80
CA ARG A 159 1.43 -3.03 -2.06
C ARG A 159 1.42 -1.98 -3.16
#